data_AF-A0A1L0D3L3-F1
#
_entry.id   AF-A0A1L0D3L3-F1
#
_cell.length_a   1.000
_cell.length_b   1.000
_cell.length_c   1.000
_cell.angle_alpha   90.00
_cell.angle_beta   90.00
_cell.angle_gamma   90.00
#
_symmetry.space_group_name_H-M   'P 1'
#
loop_
_entity.id
_entity.type
_entity.pdbx_description
1 polymer ?
#
loop_
_entity_poly.entity_id
_entity_poly.type
_entity_poly.pdbx_seq_one_letter_code
_entity_poly.pdbx_strand_id
1 'polypeptide(L)'
;MSESEHSETVNQFATVGEQAQEVDSSINETGAADAEGHPVQEVESLCMNCHKNGTTRMLLTRIPFFREIIIMSFECPHCGLKNSEIQPAAQIAEKGSRYVFKIENKEDFNRQVVKSETATCMFPELELEIPPERGLLTNIEGLLSEMVENLQSDQPARKESQPEIHDKIAAFIEKVQKCLNAEEGSLPLTFYVDDPAGNSWIEYTPGQPGHKWSMYEYNRTAEQNVFLGLISADEVAQHKQLEREQKKAATDNNVSSNLENDNPRSTGFTSDSTDIENFENEVQTFHATCSSCYKPCSTHMKTVNIPHFKDVIIMSTVCEHCGFKSNEVKTGGEIPPKGRKVTLKVTDPDDLARDILKSETCGMKIAELNLDLTPGTLGGRFTTIEGLLDQVYEELHTRVFTQTSDSMDEETKQRWSSFFAKLQDAAQGKIGFTIVMEDPLASSYIQNVYAPDNDPNMIIEDFERTHQQNEDLGLNDMKVD
;
A
#
# COMPACT_ATOMS: atom_id res chain seq x y z
N MET A 1 -6.63 -3.86 61.02
CA MET A 1 -5.55 -3.97 60.02
C MET A 1 -5.85 -5.23 59.23
N SER A 2 -6.37 -5.24 58.01
CA SER A 2 -6.68 -4.20 57.02
C SER A 2 -7.57 -4.90 56.00
N GLU A 3 -8.74 -4.33 55.73
CA GLU A 3 -9.60 -4.72 54.60
C GLU A 3 -8.87 -4.39 53.29
N SER A 4 -8.88 -5.31 52.34
CA SER A 4 -8.40 -5.10 50.97
C SER A 4 -9.60 -4.98 50.03
N GLU A 5 -9.95 -3.75 49.69
CA GLU A 5 -10.83 -3.39 48.60
C GLU A 5 -10.22 -3.86 47.28
N HIS A 6 -10.95 -4.65 46.48
CA HIS A 6 -10.71 -4.81 45.06
C HIS A 6 -11.80 -4.02 44.35
N SER A 7 -11.42 -2.87 43.80
CA SER A 7 -12.27 -2.07 42.94
C SER A 7 -12.41 -2.76 41.58
N GLU A 8 -13.60 -3.25 41.27
CA GLU A 8 -14.00 -3.55 39.90
C GLU A 8 -14.12 -2.21 39.15
N THR A 9 -13.11 -1.89 38.35
CA THR A 9 -13.18 -0.81 37.36
C THR A 9 -14.08 -1.27 36.22
N VAL A 10 -15.36 -0.91 36.30
CA VAL A 10 -16.29 -1.00 35.17
C VAL A 10 -15.78 -0.06 34.08
N ASN A 11 -15.39 -0.61 32.93
CA ASN A 11 -15.05 0.14 31.72
C ASN A 11 -16.27 0.99 31.32
N GLN A 12 -16.19 2.29 31.56
CA GLN A 12 -17.31 3.23 31.42
C GLN A 12 -17.32 3.97 30.07
N PHE A 13 -16.65 3.42 29.06
CA PHE A 13 -16.59 3.97 27.70
C PHE A 13 -16.75 2.85 26.67
N ALA A 14 -17.90 2.19 26.68
CA ALA A 14 -18.35 1.38 25.54
C ALA A 14 -19.07 2.30 24.54
N THR A 15 -18.79 2.14 23.26
CA THR A 15 -19.47 2.88 22.19
C THR A 15 -20.93 2.46 22.09
N VAL A 16 -21.82 3.33 21.58
CA VAL A 16 -23.27 3.03 21.49
C VAL A 16 -23.52 1.79 20.61
N GLY A 17 -22.65 1.50 19.64
CA GLY A 17 -22.68 0.27 18.85
C GLY A 17 -22.38 -1.02 19.65
N GLU A 18 -21.49 -0.96 20.64
CA GLU A 18 -21.26 -2.09 21.56
C GLU A 18 -22.44 -2.28 22.52
N GLN A 19 -23.09 -1.19 22.94
CA GLN A 19 -24.33 -1.27 23.73
C GLN A 19 -25.52 -1.80 22.91
N ALA A 20 -25.55 -1.59 21.60
CA ALA A 20 -26.60 -2.13 20.73
C ALA A 20 -26.51 -3.66 20.59
N GLN A 21 -25.33 -4.26 20.77
CA GLN A 21 -25.16 -5.72 20.76
C GLN A 21 -25.47 -6.38 22.11
N GLU A 22 -25.39 -5.65 23.23
CA GLU A 22 -25.63 -6.20 24.58
C GLU A 22 -26.97 -5.81 25.22
N VAL A 23 -27.77 -4.90 24.62
CA VAL A 23 -29.02 -4.41 25.22
C VAL A 23 -30.26 -4.84 24.42
N ASP A 24 -30.66 -6.09 24.60
CA ASP A 24 -31.88 -6.69 24.03
C ASP A 24 -33.19 -6.20 24.72
N SER A 25 -33.15 -5.13 25.52
CA SER A 25 -34.26 -4.73 26.41
C SER A 25 -34.80 -3.31 26.25
N SER A 26 -34.25 -2.50 25.34
CA SER A 26 -34.67 -1.09 25.19
C SER A 26 -34.65 -0.56 23.75
N ILE A 27 -34.81 -1.42 22.76
CA ILE A 27 -34.93 -1.04 21.34
C ILE A 27 -36.41 -1.05 20.95
N ASN A 28 -36.96 0.11 20.58
CA ASN A 28 -38.34 0.23 20.10
C ASN A 28 -38.36 0.30 18.57
N GLU A 29 -39.13 -0.58 17.92
CA GLU A 29 -39.36 -0.48 16.48
C GLU A 29 -40.40 0.61 16.18
N THR A 30 -40.05 1.57 15.33
CA THR A 30 -40.93 2.71 14.99
C THR A 30 -42.04 2.35 13.98
N GLY A 31 -41.92 1.19 13.33
CA GLY A 31 -42.78 0.79 12.21
C GLY A 31 -42.53 1.55 10.90
N ALA A 32 -41.57 2.50 10.89
CA ALA A 32 -41.10 3.14 9.67
C ALA A 32 -39.98 2.32 9.02
N ALA A 33 -39.96 2.27 7.70
CA ALA A 33 -38.92 1.61 6.92
C ALA A 33 -38.42 2.53 5.80
N ASP A 34 -37.17 2.35 5.39
CA ASP A 34 -36.64 3.04 4.22
C ASP A 34 -37.25 2.52 2.90
N ALA A 35 -36.84 3.08 1.76
CA ALA A 35 -37.35 2.69 0.44
C ALA A 35 -37.07 1.21 0.08
N GLU A 36 -36.13 0.58 0.78
CA GLU A 36 -35.71 -0.81 0.59
C GLU A 36 -36.32 -1.75 1.66
N GLY A 37 -37.07 -1.19 2.62
CA GLY A 37 -37.77 -1.94 3.66
C GLY A 37 -36.99 -2.15 4.95
N HIS A 38 -35.84 -1.49 5.14
CA HIS A 38 -35.07 -1.60 6.38
C HIS A 38 -35.75 -0.85 7.53
N PRO A 39 -35.93 -1.48 8.72
CA PRO A 39 -36.66 -0.89 9.82
C PRO A 39 -35.87 0.21 10.53
N VAL A 40 -36.54 1.30 10.88
CA VAL A 40 -35.99 2.35 11.75
C VAL A 40 -36.25 1.98 13.21
N GLN A 41 -35.17 1.87 13.97
CA GLN A 41 -35.17 1.56 15.40
C GLN A 41 -34.98 2.84 16.23
N GLU A 42 -35.59 2.93 17.41
CA GLU A 42 -35.44 4.06 18.33
C GLU A 42 -34.92 3.58 19.69
N VAL A 43 -33.97 4.34 20.25
CA VAL A 43 -33.43 4.14 21.59
C VAL A 43 -33.35 5.49 22.34
N GLU A 44 -33.56 5.47 23.65
CA GLU A 44 -33.31 6.65 24.49
C GLU A 44 -31.81 6.81 24.72
N SER A 45 -31.29 8.03 24.52
CA SER A 45 -29.85 8.32 24.66
C SER A 45 -29.62 9.61 25.43
N LEU A 46 -28.52 9.68 26.18
CA LEU A 46 -28.17 10.88 26.96
C LEU A 46 -27.71 12.02 26.04
N CYS A 47 -28.30 13.21 26.19
CA CYS A 47 -27.86 14.40 25.48
C CYS A 47 -26.55 14.96 26.06
N MET A 48 -25.49 15.03 25.27
CA MET A 48 -24.21 15.59 25.73
C MET A 48 -24.21 17.10 25.99
N ASN A 49 -25.20 17.83 25.46
CA ASN A 49 -25.32 19.27 25.71
C ASN A 49 -26.05 19.57 27.03
N CYS A 50 -27.24 18.99 27.24
CA CYS A 50 -28.08 19.30 28.39
C CYS A 50 -28.16 18.18 29.45
N HIS A 51 -27.50 17.05 29.22
CA HIS A 51 -27.43 15.88 30.10
C HIS A 51 -28.81 15.29 30.46
N LYS A 52 -29.82 15.51 29.62
CA LYS A 52 -31.15 14.88 29.71
C LYS A 52 -31.32 13.87 28.58
N ASN A 53 -32.24 12.93 28.72
CA ASN A 53 -32.51 11.94 27.67
C ASN A 53 -33.10 12.64 26.42
N GLY A 54 -32.53 12.31 25.27
CA GLY A 54 -33.13 12.52 23.95
C GLY A 54 -33.38 11.17 23.28
N THR A 55 -33.70 11.20 21.99
CA THR A 55 -34.03 10.01 21.21
C THR A 55 -33.06 9.85 20.06
N THR A 56 -32.44 8.67 19.94
CA THR A 56 -31.60 8.28 18.81
C THR A 56 -32.37 7.33 17.91
N ARG A 57 -32.52 7.69 16.64
CA ARG A 57 -33.07 6.84 15.59
C ARG A 57 -31.94 6.17 14.84
N MET A 58 -32.00 4.86 14.68
CA MET A 58 -31.01 4.05 13.98
C MET A 58 -31.65 3.46 12.73
N LEU A 59 -31.05 3.71 11.57
CA LEU A 59 -31.42 3.12 10.29
C LEU A 59 -30.23 2.31 9.79
N LEU A 60 -30.39 0.98 9.79
CA LEU A 60 -29.45 0.07 9.14
C LEU A 60 -29.79 0.07 7.65
N THR A 61 -28.87 0.53 6.81
CA THR A 61 -29.09 0.60 5.37
C THR A 61 -27.82 0.21 4.63
N ARG A 62 -27.97 -0.24 3.38
CA ARG A 62 -26.84 -0.61 2.52
C ARG A 62 -26.73 0.39 1.38
N ILE A 63 -25.59 1.06 1.29
CA ILE A 63 -25.32 1.92 0.13
C ILE A 63 -24.89 1.00 -1.04
N PRO A 64 -25.51 1.09 -2.23
CA PRO A 64 -25.09 0.33 -3.40
C PRO A 64 -23.61 0.53 -3.71
N PHE A 65 -22.89 -0.55 -4.02
CA PHE A 65 -21.43 -0.55 -4.22
C PHE A 65 -20.62 -0.14 -2.98
N PHE A 66 -21.25 -0.16 -1.79
CA PHE A 66 -20.62 0.01 -0.49
C PHE A 66 -21.20 -0.97 0.55
N ARG A 67 -20.64 -0.96 1.76
CA ARG A 67 -20.98 -1.88 2.86
C ARG A 67 -22.27 -1.45 3.56
N GLU A 68 -22.73 -2.30 4.47
CA GLU A 68 -23.83 -1.98 5.39
C GLU A 68 -23.39 -0.91 6.40
N ILE A 69 -24.22 0.09 6.60
CA ILE A 69 -24.00 1.20 7.52
C ILE A 69 -25.19 1.40 8.44
N ILE A 70 -24.92 1.98 9.60
CA ILE A 70 -25.89 2.39 10.61
C ILE A 70 -25.91 3.91 10.62
N ILE A 71 -27.02 4.50 10.17
CA ILE A 71 -27.25 5.94 10.27
C ILE A 71 -27.97 6.21 11.60
N MET A 72 -27.32 6.95 12.49
CA MET A 72 -27.86 7.34 13.78
C MET A 72 -28.24 8.82 13.75
N SER A 73 -29.51 9.13 14.00
CA SER A 73 -30.03 10.50 14.13
C SER A 73 -30.53 10.74 15.54
N PHE A 74 -29.79 11.52 16.32
CA PHE A 74 -30.17 11.96 17.64
C PHE A 74 -30.94 13.29 17.60
N GLU A 75 -32.03 13.38 18.35
CA GLU A 75 -32.77 14.61 18.60
C GLU A 75 -33.07 14.76 20.10
N CYS A 76 -32.68 15.90 20.68
CA CYS A 76 -33.01 16.23 22.06
C CYS A 76 -34.23 17.17 22.13
N PRO A 77 -35.37 16.73 22.71
CA PRO A 77 -36.56 17.58 22.83
C PRO A 77 -36.39 18.73 23.83
N HIS A 78 -35.37 18.68 24.70
CA HIS A 78 -35.16 19.66 25.76
C HIS A 78 -34.30 20.85 25.35
N CYS A 79 -33.26 20.63 24.55
CA CYS A 79 -32.34 21.69 24.12
C CYS A 79 -32.31 21.89 22.59
N GLY A 80 -33.02 21.05 21.83
CA GLY A 80 -33.06 21.13 20.37
C GLY A 80 -31.79 20.65 19.67
N LEU A 81 -30.81 20.08 20.39
CA LEU A 81 -29.62 19.50 19.78
C LEU A 81 -30.03 18.37 18.84
N LYS A 82 -29.56 18.43 17.60
CA LYS A 82 -29.68 17.38 16.60
C LYS A 82 -28.29 16.92 16.20
N ASN A 83 -28.11 15.62 16.07
CA ASN A 83 -26.85 15.05 15.60
C ASN A 83 -27.16 13.90 14.64
N SER A 84 -26.39 13.79 13.57
CA SER A 84 -26.47 12.66 12.65
C SER A 84 -25.07 12.08 12.48
N GLU A 85 -24.95 10.80 12.74
CA GLU A 85 -23.68 10.07 12.73
C GLU A 85 -23.85 8.80 11.89
N ILE A 86 -22.82 8.42 11.15
CA ILE A 86 -22.76 7.10 10.52
C ILE A 86 -21.75 6.24 11.27
N GLN A 87 -22.16 5.02 11.58
CA GLN A 87 -21.24 3.96 11.99
C GLN A 87 -21.28 2.81 10.98
N PRO A 88 -20.11 2.28 10.56
CA PRO A 88 -20.07 1.06 9.77
C PRO A 88 -20.60 -0.12 10.59
N ALA A 89 -21.36 -1.03 9.97
CA ALA A 89 -21.91 -2.19 10.68
C ALA A 89 -20.84 -3.24 11.03
N ALA A 90 -19.70 -3.24 10.34
CA ALA A 90 -18.56 -4.10 10.60
C ALA A 90 -17.43 -3.33 11.30
N GLN A 91 -16.81 -3.96 12.30
CA GLN A 91 -15.59 -3.45 12.91
C GLN A 91 -14.44 -3.56 11.91
N ILE A 92 -13.87 -2.39 11.56
CA ILE A 92 -12.60 -2.14 10.86
C ILE A 92 -12.25 -3.11 9.72
N ALA A 93 -12.11 -2.59 8.50
CA ALA A 93 -11.66 -3.38 7.35
C ALA A 93 -10.28 -4.04 7.58
N GLU A 94 -10.01 -5.15 6.88
CA GLU A 94 -8.68 -5.77 6.89
C GLU A 94 -7.58 -4.84 6.35
N LYS A 95 -7.93 -3.92 5.46
CA LYS A 95 -7.03 -2.95 4.81
C LYS A 95 -7.57 -1.53 4.94
N GLY A 96 -6.66 -0.55 4.95
CA GLY A 96 -7.04 0.84 4.76
C GLY A 96 -7.46 1.08 3.31
N SER A 97 -8.27 2.10 3.08
CA SER A 97 -8.72 2.49 1.74
C SER A 97 -8.38 3.94 1.47
N ARG A 98 -7.95 4.22 0.24
CA ARG A 98 -7.74 5.57 -0.23
C ARG A 98 -8.49 5.80 -1.52
N TYR A 99 -9.28 6.87 -1.53
CA TYR A 99 -10.03 7.32 -2.69
C TYR A 99 -9.39 8.58 -3.24
N VAL A 100 -9.35 8.67 -4.57
CA VAL A 100 -8.93 9.85 -5.31
C VAL A 100 -10.02 10.19 -6.30
N PHE A 101 -10.53 11.42 -6.22
CA PHE A 101 -11.56 11.92 -7.10
C PHE A 101 -11.17 13.26 -7.72
N LYS A 102 -11.15 13.35 -9.04
CA LYS A 102 -10.86 14.59 -9.78
C LYS A 102 -12.16 15.34 -10.08
N ILE A 103 -12.23 16.53 -9.54
CA ILE A 103 -13.32 17.49 -9.73
C ILE A 103 -12.95 18.37 -10.92
N GLU A 104 -13.69 18.22 -12.02
CA GLU A 104 -13.46 18.98 -13.26
C GLU A 104 -14.64 19.90 -13.58
N ASN A 105 -15.85 19.55 -13.10
CA ASN A 105 -17.08 20.27 -13.36
C ASN A 105 -17.84 20.54 -12.06
N LYS A 106 -18.78 21.50 -12.10
CA LYS A 106 -19.64 21.82 -10.94
C LYS A 106 -20.47 20.62 -10.44
N GLU A 107 -20.91 19.76 -11.35
CA GLU A 107 -21.70 18.57 -11.00
C GLU A 107 -20.90 17.55 -10.17
N ASP A 108 -19.57 17.54 -10.29
CA ASP A 108 -18.71 16.63 -9.54
C ASP A 108 -18.76 16.94 -8.02
N PHE A 109 -19.12 18.16 -7.62
CA PHE A 109 -19.28 18.52 -6.20
C PHE A 109 -20.50 17.87 -5.53
N ASN A 110 -21.50 17.43 -6.32
CA ASN A 110 -22.69 16.73 -5.82
C ASN A 110 -22.42 15.28 -5.42
N ARG A 111 -21.21 14.78 -5.73
CA ARG A 111 -20.77 13.42 -5.46
C ARG A 111 -20.92 13.08 -3.98
N GLN A 112 -21.62 11.99 -3.66
CA GLN A 112 -21.79 11.55 -2.27
C GLN A 112 -20.47 11.03 -1.69
N VAL A 113 -20.23 11.36 -0.42
CA VAL A 113 -19.05 11.01 0.35
C VAL A 113 -19.49 10.51 1.72
N VAL A 114 -19.03 9.31 2.07
CA VAL A 114 -19.02 8.81 3.43
C VAL A 114 -17.62 9.05 3.98
N LYS A 115 -17.49 9.99 4.92
CA LYS A 115 -16.25 10.20 5.68
C LYS A 115 -16.37 9.41 6.97
N SER A 116 -15.48 8.45 7.22
CA SER A 116 -15.41 7.75 8.50
C SER A 116 -14.73 8.59 9.57
N GLU A 117 -14.82 8.17 10.83
CA GLU A 117 -14.21 8.89 11.96
C GLU A 117 -12.68 8.91 11.93
N THR A 118 -12.08 7.93 11.24
CA THR A 118 -10.63 7.73 11.14
C THR A 118 -10.05 8.30 9.84
N ALA A 119 -10.90 8.83 8.97
CA ALA A 119 -10.51 9.28 7.64
C ALA A 119 -10.00 10.72 7.61
N THR A 120 -8.93 10.91 6.85
CA THR A 120 -8.36 12.23 6.53
C THR A 120 -8.75 12.62 5.11
N CYS A 121 -9.31 13.81 4.94
CA CYS A 121 -9.69 14.32 3.64
C CYS A 121 -8.72 15.42 3.19
N MET A 122 -8.27 15.41 1.93
CA MET A 122 -7.30 16.38 1.43
C MET A 122 -7.70 16.97 0.08
N PHE A 123 -7.40 18.26 -0.10
CA PHE A 123 -7.45 18.97 -1.37
C PHE A 123 -6.08 19.65 -1.61
N PRO A 124 -5.14 18.97 -2.29
CA PRO A 124 -3.76 19.46 -2.42
C PRO A 124 -3.65 20.83 -3.09
N GLU A 125 -4.47 21.11 -4.11
CA GLU A 125 -4.45 22.40 -4.81
C GLU A 125 -4.99 23.56 -3.95
N LEU A 126 -5.80 23.23 -2.93
CA LEU A 126 -6.27 24.18 -1.94
C LEU A 126 -5.31 24.30 -0.75
N GLU A 127 -4.32 23.41 -0.62
CA GLU A 127 -3.51 23.23 0.60
C GLU A 127 -4.39 23.00 1.84
N LEU A 128 -5.43 22.19 1.66
CA LEU A 128 -6.43 21.91 2.68
C LEU A 128 -6.36 20.44 3.09
N GLU A 129 -6.23 20.22 4.40
CA GLU A 129 -6.33 18.92 5.06
C GLU A 129 -7.38 18.99 6.17
N ILE A 130 -8.32 18.06 6.14
CA ILE A 130 -9.38 17.89 7.13
C ILE A 130 -9.04 16.61 7.91
N PRO A 131 -8.69 16.72 9.20
CA PRO A 131 -8.24 15.59 9.99
C PRO A 131 -9.37 14.59 10.33
N PRO A 132 -9.02 13.44 10.91
CA PRO A 132 -9.99 12.51 11.49
C PRO A 132 -10.89 13.22 12.50
N GLU A 133 -12.19 13.17 12.25
CA GLU A 133 -13.29 13.75 13.04
C GLU A 133 -14.51 12.86 12.82
N ARG A 134 -15.60 13.06 13.58
CA ARG A 134 -16.87 12.29 13.49
C ARG A 134 -17.29 11.89 12.07
N GLY A 135 -17.83 10.68 11.95
CA GLY A 135 -18.32 10.15 10.69
C GLY A 135 -19.48 10.98 10.11
N LEU A 136 -19.44 11.25 8.80
CA LEU A 136 -20.39 12.14 8.13
C LEU A 136 -20.83 11.56 6.78
N LEU A 137 -22.14 11.63 6.49
CA LEU A 137 -22.70 11.44 5.15
C LEU A 137 -22.91 12.82 4.54
N THR A 138 -22.16 13.15 3.51
CA THR A 138 -22.33 14.44 2.84
C THR A 138 -22.00 14.30 1.36
N ASN A 139 -21.94 15.41 0.66
CA ASN A 139 -21.31 15.50 -0.65
C ASN A 139 -20.03 16.35 -0.55
N ILE A 140 -19.24 16.40 -1.62
CA ILE A 140 -18.00 17.18 -1.64
C ILE A 140 -18.29 18.68 -1.39
N GLU A 141 -19.39 19.20 -1.97
CA GLU A 141 -19.86 20.57 -1.72
C GLU A 141 -20.12 20.83 -0.23
N GLY A 142 -20.83 19.92 0.43
CA GLY A 142 -21.25 20.03 1.81
C GLY A 142 -20.06 19.97 2.76
N LEU A 143 -19.08 19.11 2.47
CA LEU A 143 -17.83 19.05 3.25
C LEU A 143 -17.08 20.40 3.23
N LEU A 144 -16.94 21.02 2.05
CA LEU A 144 -16.29 22.32 1.90
C LEU A 144 -17.14 23.46 2.48
N SER A 145 -18.46 23.39 2.33
CA SER A 145 -19.38 24.42 2.82
C SER A 145 -19.44 24.45 4.35
N GLU A 146 -19.53 23.28 5.00
CA GLU A 146 -19.47 23.16 6.47
C GLU A 146 -18.15 23.73 7.00
N MET A 147 -17.03 23.43 6.33
CA MET A 147 -15.72 23.98 6.68
C MET A 147 -15.69 25.51 6.58
N VAL A 148 -16.24 26.07 5.48
CA VAL A 148 -16.33 27.52 5.28
C VAL A 148 -17.20 28.18 6.35
N GLU A 149 -18.36 27.60 6.68
CA GLU A 149 -19.25 28.10 7.73
C GLU A 149 -18.56 28.09 9.11
N ASN A 150 -17.88 27.00 9.45
CA ASN A 150 -17.14 26.87 10.70
C ASN A 150 -16.03 27.94 10.79
N LEU A 151 -15.22 28.10 9.73
CA LEU A 151 -14.18 29.13 9.70
C LEU A 151 -14.75 30.54 9.78
N GLN A 152 -15.87 30.80 9.11
CA GLN A 152 -16.52 32.12 9.04
C GLN A 152 -17.17 32.52 10.38
N SER A 153 -17.70 31.56 11.14
CA SER A 153 -18.35 31.81 12.42
C SER A 153 -17.41 32.48 13.46
N ASP A 154 -16.13 32.12 13.43
CA ASP A 154 -15.10 32.63 14.33
C ASP A 154 -14.42 33.93 13.85
N GLN A 155 -14.63 34.34 12.59
CA GLN A 155 -13.97 35.53 12.03
C GLN A 155 -14.23 36.82 12.80
N PRO A 156 -15.43 37.11 13.35
CA PRO A 156 -15.65 38.32 14.15
C PRO A 156 -14.73 38.41 15.37
N ALA A 157 -14.54 37.30 16.09
CA ALA A 157 -13.65 37.23 17.25
C ALA A 157 -12.17 37.32 16.84
N ARG A 158 -11.79 36.71 15.71
CA ARG A 158 -10.43 36.79 15.16
C ARG A 158 -10.08 38.20 14.69
N LYS A 159 -11.05 38.96 14.18
CA LYS A 159 -10.84 40.35 13.73
C LYS A 159 -10.42 41.29 14.88
N GLU A 160 -10.95 41.07 16.07
CA GLU A 160 -10.62 41.87 17.26
C GLU A 160 -9.31 41.44 17.92
N SER A 161 -9.02 40.14 17.95
CA SER A 161 -7.85 39.59 18.63
C SER A 161 -6.60 39.52 17.75
N GLN A 162 -6.74 39.10 16.49
CA GLN A 162 -5.65 38.78 15.57
C GLN A 162 -6.00 39.15 14.11
N PRO A 163 -5.90 40.44 13.73
CA PRO A 163 -6.32 40.92 12.41
C PRO A 163 -5.53 40.31 11.24
N GLU A 164 -4.25 39.99 11.43
CA GLU A 164 -3.44 39.36 10.38
C GLU A 164 -3.92 37.94 10.02
N ILE A 165 -4.38 37.17 11.02
CA ILE A 165 -4.92 35.81 10.79
C ILE A 165 -6.31 35.90 10.15
N HIS A 166 -7.13 36.86 10.60
CA HIS A 166 -8.43 37.14 10.00
C HIS A 166 -8.32 37.34 8.48
N ASP A 167 -7.35 38.14 8.02
CA ASP A 167 -7.19 38.46 6.60
C ASP A 167 -6.74 37.24 5.78
N LYS A 168 -5.84 36.40 6.34
CA LYS A 168 -5.41 35.16 5.69
C LYS A 168 -6.55 34.15 5.57
N ILE A 169 -7.35 33.97 6.63
CA ILE A 169 -8.50 33.07 6.61
C ILE A 169 -9.59 33.59 5.66
N ALA A 170 -9.82 34.90 5.62
CA ALA A 170 -10.77 35.50 4.67
C ALA A 170 -10.37 35.23 3.21
N ALA A 171 -9.07 35.39 2.89
CA ALA A 171 -8.56 35.07 1.56
C ALA A 171 -8.69 33.58 1.22
N PHE A 172 -8.47 32.70 2.20
CA PHE A 172 -8.67 31.26 2.04
C PHE A 172 -10.15 30.89 1.81
N ILE A 173 -11.07 31.45 2.60
CA ILE A 173 -12.52 31.26 2.40
C ILE A 173 -12.93 31.70 1.00
N GLU A 174 -12.43 32.85 0.54
CA GLU A 174 -12.70 33.34 -0.83
C GLU A 174 -12.16 32.37 -1.89
N LYS A 175 -10.96 31.80 -1.69
CA LYS A 175 -10.38 30.79 -2.59
C LYS A 175 -11.28 29.54 -2.68
N VAL A 176 -11.76 29.02 -1.55
CA VAL A 176 -12.65 27.85 -1.50
C VAL A 176 -13.99 28.15 -2.17
N GLN A 177 -14.57 29.34 -1.91
CA GLN A 177 -15.83 29.75 -2.53
C GLN A 177 -15.72 29.88 -4.06
N LYS A 178 -14.60 30.39 -4.59
CA LYS A 178 -14.35 30.45 -6.03
C LYS A 178 -14.32 29.06 -6.67
N CYS A 179 -13.71 28.09 -5.99
CA CYS A 179 -13.69 26.69 -6.42
C CYS A 179 -15.09 26.06 -6.40
N LEU A 180 -15.87 26.28 -5.33
CA LEU A 180 -17.27 25.81 -5.25
C LEU A 180 -18.16 26.40 -6.35
N ASN A 181 -17.91 27.65 -6.74
CA ASN A 181 -18.63 28.31 -7.83
C ASN A 181 -18.15 27.88 -9.23
N ALA A 182 -17.09 27.08 -9.33
CA ALA A 182 -16.45 26.68 -10.58
C ALA A 182 -16.04 27.89 -11.45
N GLU A 183 -15.47 28.93 -10.81
CA GLU A 183 -14.98 30.12 -11.51
C GLU A 183 -13.77 29.79 -12.40
N GLU A 184 -13.52 30.62 -13.43
CA GLU A 184 -12.50 30.37 -14.44
C GLU A 184 -11.08 30.28 -13.81
N GLY A 185 -10.41 29.14 -13.98
CA GLY A 185 -9.08 28.86 -13.42
C GLY A 185 -9.07 28.22 -12.01
N SER A 186 -10.24 27.89 -11.44
CA SER A 186 -10.38 27.25 -10.12
C SER A 186 -10.45 25.72 -10.14
N LEU A 187 -10.62 25.13 -11.33
CA LEU A 187 -10.66 23.69 -11.61
C LEU A 187 -9.56 23.32 -12.63
N PRO A 188 -9.06 22.07 -12.61
CA PRO A 188 -9.50 20.93 -11.81
C PRO A 188 -8.95 20.93 -10.37
N LEU A 189 -9.66 20.25 -9.47
CA LEU A 189 -9.21 19.95 -8.11
C LEU A 189 -9.14 18.44 -7.89
N THR A 190 -8.26 17.98 -7.01
CA THR A 190 -8.18 16.59 -6.62
C THR A 190 -8.60 16.43 -5.17
N PHE A 191 -9.63 15.61 -4.94
CA PHE A 191 -10.12 15.27 -3.62
C PHE A 191 -9.63 13.88 -3.22
N TYR A 192 -8.98 13.81 -2.07
CA TYR A 192 -8.51 12.57 -1.47
C TYR A 192 -9.29 12.26 -0.21
N VAL A 193 -9.62 10.98 -0.02
CA VAL A 193 -10.10 10.46 1.27
C VAL A 193 -9.21 9.28 1.62
N ASP A 194 -8.43 9.43 2.69
CA ASP A 194 -7.50 8.41 3.18
C ASP A 194 -8.01 7.87 4.52
N ASP A 195 -8.43 6.61 4.52
CA ASP A 195 -9.09 5.98 5.65
C ASP A 195 -8.38 4.69 6.06
N PRO A 196 -7.60 4.73 7.15
CA PRO A 196 -6.95 3.54 7.70
C PRO A 196 -7.93 2.43 8.10
N ALA A 197 -9.16 2.75 8.52
CA ALA A 197 -10.17 1.76 8.87
C ALA A 197 -10.92 1.18 7.66
N GLY A 198 -10.72 1.75 6.47
CA GLY A 198 -11.33 1.28 5.23
C GLY A 198 -12.85 1.46 5.16
N ASN A 199 -13.41 2.41 5.91
CA ASN A 199 -14.86 2.61 6.09
C ASN A 199 -15.39 3.88 5.41
N SER A 200 -14.55 4.58 4.66
CA SER A 200 -14.93 5.73 3.87
C SER A 200 -15.27 5.32 2.45
N TRP A 201 -15.99 6.19 1.76
CA TRP A 201 -16.45 5.92 0.41
C TRP A 201 -16.72 7.21 -0.34
N ILE A 202 -16.37 7.21 -1.63
CA ILE A 202 -16.78 8.24 -2.59
C ILE A 202 -17.61 7.55 -3.65
N GLU A 203 -18.79 8.09 -3.93
CA GLU A 203 -19.72 7.52 -4.89
C GLU A 203 -19.06 7.26 -6.27
N TYR A 204 -19.38 6.13 -6.86
CA TYR A 204 -18.93 5.76 -8.20
C TYR A 204 -20.08 5.93 -9.19
N THR A 205 -19.84 6.62 -10.32
CA THR A 205 -20.80 6.67 -11.43
C THR A 205 -20.35 5.76 -12.57
N PRO A 206 -21.15 4.73 -12.92
CA PRO A 206 -20.87 3.90 -14.08
C PRO A 206 -20.77 4.72 -15.37
N GLY A 207 -19.72 4.48 -16.16
CA GLY A 207 -19.50 5.15 -17.45
C GLY A 207 -18.75 6.49 -17.38
N GLN A 208 -18.31 6.92 -16.19
CA GLN A 208 -17.40 8.06 -16.04
C GLN A 208 -15.98 7.71 -16.56
N PRO A 209 -15.22 8.68 -17.10
CA PRO A 209 -13.83 8.45 -17.46
C PRO A 209 -13.00 7.93 -16.26
N GLY A 210 -12.25 6.84 -16.48
CA GLY A 210 -11.51 6.14 -15.42
C GLY A 210 -10.41 6.97 -14.73
N HIS A 211 -10.02 8.12 -15.30
CA HIS A 211 -9.06 9.03 -14.66
C HIS A 211 -9.67 9.91 -13.56
N LYS A 212 -11.01 9.97 -13.47
CA LYS A 212 -11.72 10.85 -12.52
C LYS A 212 -11.92 10.22 -11.15
N TRP A 213 -12.01 8.90 -11.07
CA TRP A 213 -12.26 8.19 -9.82
C TRP A 213 -11.34 6.99 -9.75
N SER A 214 -10.61 6.86 -8.66
CA SER A 214 -9.79 5.69 -8.36
C SER A 214 -9.83 5.37 -6.88
N MET A 215 -9.87 4.09 -6.55
CA MET A 215 -9.81 3.59 -5.18
C MET A 215 -8.70 2.54 -5.12
N TYR A 216 -7.90 2.59 -4.07
CA TYR A 216 -6.92 1.55 -3.78
C TYR A 216 -6.91 1.22 -2.30
N GLU A 217 -6.67 -0.06 -2.01
CA GLU A 217 -6.52 -0.56 -0.66
C GLU A 217 -5.04 -0.68 -0.32
N TYR A 218 -4.69 -0.42 0.94
CA TYR A 218 -3.32 -0.52 1.42
C TYR A 218 -3.24 -1.27 2.76
N ASN A 219 -2.10 -1.93 2.98
CA ASN A 219 -1.81 -2.54 4.27
C ASN A 219 -1.47 -1.42 5.27
N ARG A 220 -2.15 -1.42 6.41
CA ARG A 220 -1.97 -0.42 7.46
C ARG A 220 -0.56 -0.46 8.02
N THR A 221 0.00 0.72 8.28
CA THR A 221 1.26 0.84 9.02
C THR A 221 1.06 0.47 10.50
N ALA A 222 2.15 0.18 11.21
CA ALA A 222 2.09 -0.09 12.64
C ALA A 222 1.49 1.10 13.42
N GLU A 223 1.76 2.33 12.99
CA GLU A 223 1.22 3.55 13.60
C GLU A 223 -0.28 3.67 13.35
N GLN A 224 -0.75 3.34 12.15
CA GLN A 224 -2.18 3.28 11.83
C GLN A 224 -2.90 2.20 12.63
N ASN A 225 -2.28 1.03 12.84
CA ASN A 225 -2.86 -0.01 13.68
C ASN A 225 -3.00 0.41 15.15
N VAL A 226 -2.05 1.20 15.66
CA VAL A 226 -2.15 1.81 17.00
C VAL A 226 -3.23 2.88 17.05
N PHE A 227 -3.29 3.74 16.03
CA PHE A 227 -4.34 4.77 15.92
C PHE A 227 -5.75 4.16 15.91
N LEU A 228 -5.92 3.03 15.24
CA LEU A 228 -7.17 2.27 15.20
C LEU A 228 -7.44 1.42 16.46
N GLY A 229 -6.53 1.42 17.44
CA GLY A 229 -6.67 0.65 18.68
C GLY A 229 -6.56 -0.87 18.51
N LEU A 230 -6.07 -1.35 17.36
CA LEU A 230 -5.93 -2.78 17.07
C LEU A 230 -4.73 -3.42 17.75
N ILE A 231 -3.71 -2.60 18.02
CA ILE A 231 -2.47 -2.97 18.68
C ILE A 231 -2.11 -1.84 19.63
N SER A 232 -1.68 -2.16 20.84
CA SER A 232 -1.18 -1.15 21.78
C SER A 232 0.21 -0.64 21.38
N ALA A 233 0.55 0.59 21.76
CA ALA A 233 1.89 1.14 21.53
C ALA A 233 2.99 0.27 22.19
N ASP A 234 2.67 -0.37 23.31
CA ASP A 234 3.55 -1.30 24.03
C ASP A 234 3.74 -2.60 23.26
N GLU A 235 2.69 -3.15 22.63
CA GLU A 235 2.79 -4.34 21.76
C GLU A 235 3.61 -4.05 20.50
N VAL A 236 3.51 -2.85 19.90
CA VAL A 236 4.38 -2.45 18.78
C VAL A 236 5.83 -2.33 19.23
N ALA A 237 6.09 -1.79 20.41
CA ALA A 237 7.44 -1.70 20.98
C ALA A 237 8.00 -3.10 21.29
N GLN A 238 7.19 -4.00 21.84
CA GLN A 238 7.55 -5.40 22.08
C GLN A 238 7.77 -6.16 20.78
N HIS A 239 6.95 -5.98 19.74
CA HIS A 239 7.17 -6.58 18.43
C HIS A 239 8.48 -6.09 17.80
N LYS A 240 8.77 -4.79 17.87
CA LYS A 240 10.05 -4.24 17.41
C LYS A 240 11.24 -4.75 18.22
N GLN A 241 11.07 -5.00 19.53
CA GLN A 241 12.09 -5.64 20.37
C GLN A 241 12.28 -7.12 20.03
N LEU A 242 11.19 -7.87 19.89
CA LEU A 242 11.19 -9.28 19.50
C LEU A 242 11.79 -9.46 18.12
N GLU A 243 11.50 -8.59 17.14
CA GLU A 243 12.15 -8.61 15.82
C GLU A 243 13.65 -8.30 15.92
N ARG A 244 14.05 -7.36 16.77
CA ARG A 244 15.49 -7.09 17.02
C ARG A 244 16.17 -8.24 17.74
N GLU A 245 15.50 -8.91 18.66
CA GLU A 245 15.99 -10.09 19.38
C GLU A 245 16.03 -11.32 18.49
N GLN A 246 15.05 -11.51 17.61
CA GLN A 246 15.04 -12.56 16.58
C GLN A 246 16.12 -12.32 15.52
N LYS A 247 16.33 -11.07 15.09
CA LYS A 247 17.45 -10.70 14.20
C LYS A 247 18.80 -10.94 14.88
N LYS A 248 18.93 -10.68 16.19
CA LYS A 248 20.13 -11.03 16.98
C LYS A 248 20.31 -12.54 17.14
N ALA A 249 19.24 -13.28 17.46
CA ALA A 249 19.28 -14.74 17.62
C ALA A 249 19.54 -15.47 16.29
N ALA A 250 19.07 -14.93 15.17
CA ALA A 250 19.38 -15.41 13.82
C ALA A 250 20.85 -15.16 13.45
N THR A 251 21.49 -14.15 14.03
CA THR A 251 22.93 -13.87 13.86
C THR A 251 23.80 -14.83 14.69
N ASP A 252 23.33 -15.25 15.87
CA ASP A 252 24.10 -16.11 16.79
C ASP A 252 24.05 -17.62 16.44
N ASN A 253 23.05 -18.08 15.68
CA ASN A 253 22.85 -19.52 15.38
C ASN A 253 23.49 -20.03 14.08
N ASN A 254 24.29 -19.22 13.37
CA ASN A 254 25.02 -19.69 12.18
C ASN A 254 26.38 -20.32 12.52
N VAL A 255 26.34 -21.44 13.24
CA VAL A 255 27.38 -22.48 13.19
C VAL A 255 26.80 -23.67 12.43
N SER A 256 27.38 -23.96 11.26
CA SER A 256 27.02 -25.08 10.39
C SER A 256 27.01 -26.41 11.13
N SER A 257 25.86 -27.09 11.19
CA SER A 257 25.72 -28.54 10.94
C SER A 257 24.31 -28.99 11.31
N ASN A 258 23.48 -29.22 10.28
CA ASN A 258 22.62 -30.40 10.10
C ASN A 258 21.41 -30.03 9.25
N LEU A 259 21.47 -30.46 7.99
CA LEU A 259 20.30 -30.74 7.17
C LEU A 259 19.48 -31.83 7.87
N GLU A 260 18.32 -31.48 8.41
CA GLU A 260 17.16 -32.36 8.38
C GLU A 260 15.90 -31.55 8.04
N ASN A 261 15.14 -32.12 7.11
CA ASN A 261 13.89 -31.65 6.52
C ASN A 261 12.96 -30.89 7.49
N ASP A 262 12.71 -29.62 7.22
CA ASP A 262 11.35 -29.10 7.20
C ASP A 262 11.29 -27.81 6.37
N ASN A 263 10.54 -27.86 5.27
CA ASN A 263 10.20 -26.67 4.50
C ASN A 263 9.23 -25.82 5.35
N PRO A 264 9.54 -24.56 5.71
CA PRO A 264 8.48 -23.64 6.07
C PRO A 264 7.67 -23.40 4.79
N ARG A 265 6.48 -24.02 4.74
CA ARG A 265 5.46 -23.68 3.75
C ARG A 265 5.30 -22.17 3.76
N SER A 266 5.56 -21.54 2.63
CA SER A 266 5.10 -20.19 2.34
C SER A 266 3.58 -20.18 2.49
N THR A 267 3.07 -19.68 3.61
CA THR A 267 1.68 -19.30 3.75
C THR A 267 1.47 -18.07 2.86
N GLY A 268 1.23 -18.35 1.58
CA GLY A 268 0.72 -17.36 0.65
C GLY A 268 -0.60 -16.84 1.19
N PHE A 269 -0.73 -15.52 1.17
CA PHE A 269 -1.96 -14.78 1.37
C PHE A 269 -3.09 -15.40 0.56
N THR A 270 -4.02 -16.07 1.23
CA THR A 270 -5.34 -16.37 0.67
C THR A 270 -6.28 -15.25 1.10
N SER A 271 -6.48 -14.27 0.21
CA SER A 271 -7.64 -13.39 0.29
C SER A 271 -8.83 -14.15 -0.30
N ASP A 272 -9.83 -14.42 0.53
CA ASP A 272 -11.14 -14.89 0.09
C ASP A 272 -11.84 -13.73 -0.64
N SER A 273 -11.86 -13.80 -1.97
CA SER A 273 -12.65 -12.93 -2.83
C SER A 273 -13.51 -13.83 -3.71
N THR A 274 -14.80 -13.55 -3.81
CA THR A 274 -15.79 -14.39 -4.49
C THR A 274 -15.37 -14.74 -5.93
N ASP A 275 -15.73 -15.97 -6.35
CA ASP A 275 -15.31 -16.72 -7.56
C ASP A 275 -15.46 -16.03 -8.94
N ILE A 276 -15.81 -14.74 -9.00
CA ILE A 276 -16.09 -14.03 -10.26
C ILE A 276 -14.99 -12.99 -10.60
N GLU A 277 -14.14 -12.58 -9.65
CA GLU A 277 -13.06 -11.60 -9.88
C GLU A 277 -11.63 -12.19 -9.77
N ASN A 278 -11.49 -13.49 -9.52
CA ASN A 278 -10.20 -14.10 -9.17
C ASN A 278 -9.27 -14.43 -10.36
N PHE A 279 -9.59 -14.01 -11.59
CA PHE A 279 -8.75 -14.34 -12.76
C PHE A 279 -7.40 -13.61 -12.79
N GLU A 280 -7.25 -12.47 -12.12
CA GLU A 280 -6.02 -11.68 -12.14
C GLU A 280 -4.95 -12.17 -11.14
N ASN A 281 -5.35 -12.93 -10.11
CA ASN A 281 -4.45 -13.48 -9.09
C ASN A 281 -4.28 -15.01 -9.16
N GLU A 282 -4.96 -15.68 -10.10
CA GLU A 282 -4.88 -17.12 -10.24
C GLU A 282 -3.53 -17.54 -10.85
N VAL A 283 -2.83 -18.46 -10.17
CA VAL A 283 -1.60 -19.07 -10.69
C VAL A 283 -1.98 -20.06 -11.79
N GLN A 284 -1.75 -19.68 -13.03
CA GLN A 284 -2.01 -20.55 -14.17
C GLN A 284 -0.97 -21.66 -14.22
N THR A 285 -1.41 -22.92 -14.31
CA THR A 285 -0.49 -24.06 -14.38
C THR A 285 -0.52 -24.67 -15.78
N PHE A 286 0.60 -24.58 -16.48
CA PHE A 286 0.79 -25.18 -17.80
C PHE A 286 1.58 -26.49 -17.66
N HIS A 287 1.10 -27.54 -18.32
CA HIS A 287 1.81 -28.82 -18.37
C HIS A 287 2.67 -28.85 -19.63
N ALA A 288 3.99 -28.91 -19.45
CA ALA A 288 4.99 -28.92 -20.52
C ALA A 288 5.98 -30.07 -20.30
N THR A 289 7.02 -30.14 -21.14
CA THR A 289 8.14 -31.06 -20.94
C THR A 289 9.30 -30.34 -20.25
N CYS A 290 9.97 -31.01 -19.32
CA CYS A 290 11.14 -30.49 -18.63
C CYS A 290 12.31 -30.32 -19.63
N SER A 291 12.90 -29.13 -19.70
CA SER A 291 14.04 -28.82 -20.58
C SER A 291 15.30 -29.63 -20.30
N SER A 292 15.41 -30.23 -19.12
CA SER A 292 16.57 -31.06 -18.74
C SER A 292 16.36 -32.54 -19.03
N CYS A 293 15.23 -33.13 -18.64
CA CYS A 293 15.00 -34.58 -18.71
C CYS A 293 13.88 -35.00 -19.66
N TYR A 294 13.23 -34.05 -20.33
CA TYR A 294 12.15 -34.24 -21.30
C TYR A 294 10.89 -34.95 -20.79
N LYS A 295 10.80 -35.21 -19.48
CA LYS A 295 9.59 -35.76 -18.85
C LYS A 295 8.53 -34.68 -18.65
N PRO A 296 7.24 -35.05 -18.58
CA PRO A 296 6.18 -34.11 -18.23
C PRO A 296 6.48 -33.37 -16.93
N CYS A 297 6.26 -32.06 -16.93
CA CYS A 297 6.53 -31.14 -15.82
C CYS A 297 5.54 -29.99 -15.84
N SER A 298 5.06 -29.59 -14.67
CA SER A 298 4.20 -28.42 -14.53
C SER A 298 5.04 -27.15 -14.41
N THR A 299 4.60 -26.09 -15.09
CA THR A 299 5.13 -24.74 -14.99
C THR A 299 4.02 -23.84 -14.48
N HIS A 300 4.28 -23.19 -13.35
CA HIS A 300 3.37 -22.24 -12.73
C HIS A 300 3.67 -20.84 -13.25
N MET A 301 2.65 -20.17 -13.76
CA MET A 301 2.73 -18.83 -14.33
C MET A 301 1.87 -17.89 -13.49
N LYS A 302 2.44 -16.75 -13.10
CA LYS A 302 1.72 -15.68 -12.43
C LYS A 302 2.03 -14.35 -13.12
N THR A 303 0.96 -13.66 -13.53
CA THR A 303 1.03 -12.24 -13.91
C THR A 303 1.18 -11.41 -12.65
N VAL A 304 2.23 -10.60 -12.60
CA VAL A 304 2.53 -9.66 -11.53
C VAL A 304 2.47 -8.26 -12.14
N ASN A 305 1.49 -7.47 -11.71
CA ASN A 305 1.44 -6.05 -12.01
C ASN A 305 2.30 -5.32 -10.97
N ILE A 306 3.42 -4.76 -11.42
CA ILE A 306 4.28 -3.93 -10.58
C ILE A 306 3.83 -2.48 -10.79
N PRO A 307 3.38 -1.75 -9.74
CA PRO A 307 2.93 -0.37 -9.88
C PRO A 307 3.98 0.50 -10.58
N HIS A 308 3.53 1.32 -11.53
CA HIS A 308 4.39 2.19 -12.36
C HIS A 308 5.42 1.44 -13.23
N PHE A 309 5.28 0.14 -13.40
CA PHE A 309 6.10 -0.69 -14.27
C PHE A 309 5.20 -1.59 -15.13
N LYS A 310 5.77 -2.16 -16.20
CA LYS A 310 5.00 -2.98 -17.15
C LYS A 310 4.53 -4.27 -16.48
N ASP A 311 3.51 -4.90 -17.07
CA ASP A 311 3.08 -6.23 -16.65
C ASP A 311 4.24 -7.22 -16.75
N VAL A 312 4.47 -7.99 -15.68
CA VAL A 312 5.54 -8.98 -15.60
C VAL A 312 4.92 -10.36 -15.46
N ILE A 313 5.41 -11.33 -16.20
CA ILE A 313 5.00 -12.73 -16.10
C ILE A 313 6.16 -13.48 -15.44
N ILE A 314 5.89 -14.05 -14.27
CA ILE A 314 6.82 -14.94 -13.58
C ILE A 314 6.41 -16.38 -13.85
N MET A 315 7.33 -17.16 -14.42
CA MET A 315 7.16 -18.58 -14.68
C MET A 315 8.11 -19.36 -13.80
N SER A 316 7.59 -20.30 -13.03
CA SER A 316 8.37 -21.20 -12.18
C SER A 316 8.12 -22.64 -12.57
N THR A 317 9.18 -23.34 -12.94
CA THR A 317 9.16 -24.76 -13.31
C THR A 317 9.97 -25.54 -12.28
N VAL A 318 9.35 -26.52 -11.63
CA VAL A 318 10.04 -27.45 -10.71
C VAL A 318 9.77 -28.88 -11.17
N CYS A 319 10.81 -29.55 -11.66
CA CYS A 319 10.69 -30.93 -12.15
C CYS A 319 10.88 -31.94 -11.03
N GLU A 320 9.80 -32.63 -10.65
CA GLU A 320 9.83 -33.68 -9.62
C GLU A 320 10.71 -34.88 -9.99
N HIS A 321 10.97 -35.09 -11.28
CA HIS A 321 11.73 -36.26 -11.74
C HIS A 321 13.25 -36.10 -11.72
N CYS A 322 13.76 -34.88 -11.90
CA CYS A 322 15.21 -34.63 -12.00
C CYS A 322 15.70 -33.49 -11.11
N GLY A 323 14.78 -32.81 -10.40
CA GLY A 323 15.11 -31.68 -9.53
C GLY A 323 15.43 -30.37 -10.28
N PHE A 324 15.26 -30.32 -11.61
CA PHE A 324 15.45 -29.09 -12.38
C PHE A 324 14.49 -28.00 -11.87
N LYS A 325 15.05 -26.83 -11.54
CA LYS A 325 14.31 -25.63 -11.12
C LYS A 325 14.63 -24.51 -12.10
N SER A 326 13.61 -23.84 -12.61
CA SER A 326 13.76 -22.63 -13.42
C SER A 326 12.80 -21.57 -12.92
N ASN A 327 13.30 -20.35 -12.76
CA ASN A 327 12.49 -19.16 -12.58
C ASN A 327 12.80 -18.25 -13.78
N GLU A 328 11.81 -18.07 -14.64
CA GLU A 328 11.87 -17.20 -15.78
C GLU A 328 10.98 -16.00 -15.55
N VAL A 329 11.52 -14.82 -15.83
CA VAL A 329 10.76 -13.59 -15.74
C VAL A 329 10.72 -12.96 -17.12
N LYS A 330 9.51 -12.73 -17.61
CA LYS A 330 9.24 -12.10 -18.91
C LYS A 330 8.45 -10.83 -18.67
N THR A 331 8.82 -9.76 -19.34
CA THR A 331 8.06 -8.51 -19.30
C THR A 331 7.10 -8.49 -20.48
N GLY A 332 5.84 -8.23 -20.21
CA GLY A 332 4.80 -8.02 -21.21
C GLY A 332 4.80 -6.58 -21.73
N GLY A 333 3.99 -6.35 -22.77
CA GLY A 333 3.80 -5.03 -23.37
C GLY A 333 4.75 -4.72 -24.51
N GLU A 334 4.69 -3.47 -24.97
CA GLU A 334 5.50 -3.01 -26.10
C GLU A 334 6.98 -2.85 -25.74
N ILE A 335 7.84 -3.09 -26.75
CA ILE A 335 9.26 -2.79 -26.66
C ILE A 335 9.41 -1.26 -26.72
N PRO A 336 9.95 -0.61 -25.67
CA PRO A 336 10.07 0.84 -25.64
C PRO A 336 11.03 1.34 -26.72
N PRO A 337 10.89 2.60 -27.16
CA PRO A 337 11.79 3.19 -28.13
C PRO A 337 13.21 3.39 -27.59
N LYS A 338 13.37 3.51 -26.27
CA LYS A 338 14.65 3.77 -25.59
C LYS A 338 15.00 2.66 -24.59
N GLY A 339 16.29 2.47 -24.38
CA GLY A 339 16.80 1.71 -23.24
C GLY A 339 16.74 2.54 -21.97
N ARG A 340 16.87 1.89 -20.82
CA ARG A 340 16.85 2.56 -19.51
C ARG A 340 18.05 2.16 -18.67
N LYS A 341 18.66 3.16 -18.06
CA LYS A 341 19.74 3.01 -17.08
C LYS A 341 19.23 3.48 -15.73
N VAL A 342 19.33 2.61 -14.72
CA VAL A 342 18.94 2.89 -13.35
C VAL A 342 20.20 2.83 -12.49
N THR A 343 20.50 3.93 -11.79
CA THR A 343 21.61 4.01 -10.84
C THR A 343 21.04 4.21 -9.45
N LEU A 344 21.26 3.26 -8.54
CA LEU A 344 20.85 3.36 -7.14
C LEU A 344 22.09 3.38 -6.25
N LYS A 345 22.20 4.39 -5.39
CA LYS A 345 23.22 4.44 -4.35
C LYS A 345 22.66 3.83 -3.06
N VAL A 346 23.16 2.66 -2.70
CA VAL A 346 22.80 1.93 -1.48
C VAL A 346 23.60 2.53 -0.31
N THR A 347 22.91 3.22 0.59
CA THR A 347 23.54 3.86 1.76
C THR A 347 23.01 3.34 3.08
N ASP A 348 21.76 2.89 3.10
CA ASP A 348 21.10 2.37 4.29
C ASP A 348 20.91 0.85 4.13
N PRO A 349 21.08 0.04 5.20
CA PRO A 349 20.66 -1.36 5.19
C PRO A 349 19.21 -1.58 4.72
N ASP A 350 18.29 -0.63 4.96
CA ASP A 350 16.91 -0.74 4.50
C ASP A 350 16.79 -0.70 2.96
N ASP A 351 17.77 -0.10 2.26
CA ASP A 351 17.81 -0.12 0.79
C ASP A 351 17.98 -1.55 0.23
N LEU A 352 18.54 -2.48 1.01
CA LEU A 352 18.75 -3.87 0.58
C LEU A 352 17.44 -4.66 0.43
N ALA A 353 16.38 -4.22 1.12
CA ALA A 353 15.05 -4.83 1.07
C ALA A 353 14.24 -4.42 -0.16
N ARG A 354 14.73 -3.47 -0.98
CA ARG A 354 14.04 -3.00 -2.19
C ARG A 354 13.84 -4.13 -3.18
N ASP A 355 12.65 -4.20 -3.76
CA ASP A 355 12.37 -5.12 -4.86
C ASP A 355 13.20 -4.75 -6.10
N ILE A 356 13.84 -5.75 -6.69
CA ILE A 356 14.64 -5.64 -7.90
C ILE A 356 14.18 -6.69 -8.92
N LEU A 357 13.88 -6.21 -10.11
CA LEU A 357 13.66 -7.01 -11.30
C LEU A 357 14.85 -6.84 -12.24
N LYS A 358 15.69 -7.86 -12.32
CA LYS A 358 16.74 -7.94 -13.35
C LYS A 358 16.20 -8.72 -14.54
N SER A 359 16.09 -8.09 -15.70
CA SER A 359 15.76 -8.79 -16.94
C SER A 359 16.95 -9.58 -17.48
N GLU A 360 16.69 -10.45 -18.45
CA GLU A 360 17.71 -11.19 -19.18
C GLU A 360 18.62 -10.25 -20.00
N THR A 361 18.07 -9.16 -20.54
CA THR A 361 18.81 -8.18 -21.35
C THR A 361 19.56 -7.14 -20.53
N CYS A 362 19.36 -7.11 -19.21
CA CYS A 362 20.00 -6.17 -18.31
C CYS A 362 21.42 -6.58 -17.93
N GLY A 363 22.35 -5.64 -18.12
CA GLY A 363 23.65 -5.67 -17.46
C GLY A 363 23.57 -4.98 -16.10
N MET A 364 24.32 -5.47 -15.11
CA MET A 364 24.39 -4.88 -13.76
C MET A 364 25.84 -4.73 -13.33
N LYS A 365 26.21 -3.54 -12.85
CA LYS A 365 27.57 -3.20 -12.43
C LYS A 365 27.58 -2.63 -11.03
N ILE A 366 28.52 -3.08 -10.21
CA ILE A 366 28.83 -2.52 -8.89
C ILE A 366 30.34 -2.28 -8.84
N ALA A 367 30.74 -1.02 -9.05
CA ALA A 367 32.15 -0.65 -9.21
C ALA A 367 32.95 -0.89 -7.92
N GLU A 368 32.36 -0.59 -6.76
CA GLU A 368 32.99 -0.74 -5.45
C GLU A 368 33.31 -2.20 -5.11
N LEU A 369 32.51 -3.14 -5.64
CA LEU A 369 32.69 -4.59 -5.45
C LEU A 369 33.51 -5.22 -6.58
N ASN A 370 33.80 -4.49 -7.66
CA ASN A 370 34.33 -5.04 -8.92
C ASN A 370 33.45 -6.17 -9.49
N LEU A 371 32.12 -6.02 -9.35
CA LEU A 371 31.14 -6.95 -9.89
C LEU A 371 30.58 -6.38 -11.20
N ASP A 372 30.75 -7.12 -12.29
CA ASP A 372 30.18 -6.81 -13.60
C ASP A 372 29.41 -8.05 -14.11
N LEU A 373 28.09 -7.92 -14.17
CA LEU A 373 27.19 -8.93 -14.69
C LEU A 373 26.74 -8.51 -16.08
N THR A 374 27.21 -9.22 -17.09
CA THR A 374 26.81 -8.97 -18.47
C THR A 374 25.35 -9.42 -18.71
N PRO A 375 24.66 -8.87 -19.72
CA PRO A 375 23.37 -9.39 -20.17
C PRO A 375 23.43 -10.92 -20.38
N GLY A 376 22.34 -11.62 -20.05
CA GLY A 376 22.24 -13.09 -20.06
C GLY A 376 22.75 -13.78 -18.78
N THR A 377 23.53 -13.11 -17.94
CA THR A 377 24.02 -13.67 -16.67
C THR A 377 22.90 -13.69 -15.63
N LEU A 378 22.78 -14.80 -14.86
CA LEU A 378 21.72 -15.11 -13.87
C LEU A 378 20.29 -15.22 -14.44
N GLY A 379 20.07 -14.89 -15.72
CA GLY A 379 18.73 -14.85 -16.33
C GLY A 379 17.84 -13.74 -15.75
N GLY A 380 16.53 -13.87 -15.97
CA GLY A 380 15.51 -13.01 -15.38
C GLY A 380 15.27 -13.34 -13.91
N ARG A 381 15.33 -12.35 -13.01
CA ARG A 381 15.13 -12.53 -11.57
C ARG A 381 14.27 -11.41 -11.01
N PHE A 382 13.32 -11.78 -10.16
CA PHE A 382 12.55 -10.87 -9.32
C PHE A 382 12.78 -11.26 -7.86
N THR A 383 13.44 -10.40 -7.11
CA THR A 383 13.88 -10.64 -5.72
C THR A 383 14.15 -9.29 -5.04
N THR A 384 14.85 -9.28 -3.91
CA THR A 384 15.36 -8.06 -3.26
C THR A 384 16.82 -7.81 -3.63
N ILE A 385 17.35 -6.61 -3.39
CA ILE A 385 18.77 -6.31 -3.64
C ILE A 385 19.68 -7.26 -2.86
N GLU A 386 19.35 -7.53 -1.58
CA GLU A 386 20.00 -8.55 -0.76
C GLU A 386 19.97 -9.92 -1.43
N GLY A 387 18.76 -10.39 -1.78
CA GLY A 387 18.58 -11.72 -2.38
C GLY A 387 19.30 -11.88 -3.71
N LEU A 388 19.44 -10.81 -4.50
CA LEU A 388 20.23 -10.83 -5.74
C LEU A 388 21.73 -10.99 -5.45
N LEU A 389 22.28 -10.29 -4.45
CA LEU A 389 23.69 -10.41 -4.07
C LEU A 389 24.02 -11.79 -3.50
N ASP A 390 23.13 -12.35 -2.69
CA ASP A 390 23.29 -13.72 -2.16
C ASP A 390 23.25 -14.76 -3.28
N GLN A 391 22.34 -14.62 -4.25
CA GLN A 391 22.32 -15.50 -5.42
C GLN A 391 23.60 -15.40 -6.25
N VAL A 392 24.12 -14.18 -6.46
CA VAL A 392 25.41 -13.96 -7.13
C VAL A 392 26.53 -14.68 -6.37
N TYR A 393 26.54 -14.55 -5.04
CA TYR A 393 27.51 -15.24 -4.18
C TYR A 393 27.42 -16.75 -4.34
N GLU A 394 26.22 -17.34 -4.22
CA GLU A 394 26.01 -18.78 -4.30
C GLU A 394 26.42 -19.35 -5.66
N GLU A 395 26.02 -18.69 -6.76
CA GLU A 395 26.37 -19.16 -8.10
C GLU A 395 27.87 -19.07 -8.37
N LEU A 396 28.53 -17.97 -8.00
CA LEU A 396 29.97 -17.81 -8.17
C LEU A 396 30.75 -18.78 -7.28
N HIS A 397 30.35 -18.94 -6.02
CA HIS A 397 31.00 -19.87 -5.10
C HIS A 397 30.86 -21.32 -5.59
N THR A 398 29.67 -21.71 -6.06
CA THR A 398 29.40 -23.07 -6.59
C THR A 398 30.08 -23.35 -7.93
N ARG A 399 30.30 -22.34 -8.78
CA ARG A 399 30.99 -22.57 -10.07
C ARG A 399 32.50 -22.48 -9.94
N VAL A 400 33.02 -21.52 -9.19
CA VAL A 400 34.46 -21.21 -9.14
C VAL A 400 35.16 -22.00 -8.04
N PHE A 401 34.54 -22.09 -6.85
CA PHE A 401 35.22 -22.60 -5.66
C PHE A 401 35.10 -24.12 -5.47
N THR A 402 34.11 -24.79 -6.05
CA THR A 402 33.99 -26.26 -5.97
C THR A 402 34.46 -26.98 -7.23
N GLN A 403 34.36 -26.38 -8.43
CA GLN A 403 34.74 -27.06 -9.68
C GLN A 403 36.22 -26.89 -10.06
N THR A 404 36.85 -25.76 -9.70
CA THR A 404 38.20 -25.41 -10.17
C THR A 404 39.22 -25.13 -9.06
N SER A 405 38.81 -25.13 -7.79
CA SER A 405 39.65 -24.71 -6.66
C SER A 405 40.93 -25.54 -6.48
N ASP A 406 40.93 -26.82 -6.86
CA ASP A 406 42.14 -27.66 -6.73
C ASP A 406 43.27 -27.28 -7.70
N SER A 407 42.95 -26.54 -8.78
CA SER A 407 43.91 -26.12 -9.80
C SER A 407 44.29 -24.64 -9.73
N MET A 408 43.73 -23.89 -8.77
CA MET A 408 43.97 -22.46 -8.63
C MET A 408 45.20 -22.20 -7.77
N ASP A 409 46.02 -21.25 -8.21
CA ASP A 409 47.15 -20.72 -7.46
C ASP A 409 46.67 -19.96 -6.20
N GLU A 410 47.51 -19.95 -5.17
CA GLU A 410 47.17 -19.43 -3.85
C GLU A 410 46.83 -17.93 -3.88
N GLU A 411 47.46 -17.16 -4.79
CA GLU A 411 47.15 -15.74 -4.98
C GLU A 411 45.73 -15.54 -5.55
N THR A 412 45.34 -16.32 -6.56
CA THR A 412 43.99 -16.26 -7.12
C THR A 412 42.94 -16.70 -6.10
N LYS A 413 43.22 -17.72 -5.27
CA LYS A 413 42.33 -18.11 -4.16
C LYS A 413 42.11 -16.97 -3.18
N GLN A 414 43.17 -16.29 -2.74
CA GLN A 414 43.06 -15.15 -1.83
C GLN A 414 42.26 -13.99 -2.43
N ARG A 415 42.40 -13.71 -3.74
CA ARG A 415 41.59 -12.70 -4.43
C ARG A 415 40.11 -13.05 -4.40
N TRP A 416 39.75 -14.30 -4.68
CA TRP A 416 38.36 -14.76 -4.62
C TRP A 416 37.80 -14.71 -3.20
N SER A 417 38.55 -15.18 -2.20
CA SER A 417 38.12 -15.09 -0.80
C SER A 417 37.89 -13.64 -0.36
N SER A 418 38.74 -12.72 -0.79
CA SER A 418 38.59 -11.28 -0.50
C SER A 418 37.39 -10.67 -1.21
N PHE A 419 37.11 -11.10 -2.44
CA PHE A 419 35.93 -10.68 -3.21
C PHE A 419 34.63 -11.18 -2.55
N PHE A 420 34.57 -12.46 -2.19
CA PHE A 420 33.43 -13.07 -1.51
C PHE A 420 33.14 -12.42 -0.15
N ALA A 421 34.18 -12.10 0.63
CA ALA A 421 34.02 -11.37 1.88
C ALA A 421 33.41 -9.97 1.66
N LYS A 422 33.89 -9.22 0.66
CA LYS A 422 33.33 -7.90 0.32
C LYS A 422 31.88 -7.99 -0.16
N LEU A 423 31.55 -9.03 -0.95
CA LEU A 423 30.19 -9.26 -1.43
C LEU A 423 29.24 -9.56 -0.28
N GLN A 424 29.64 -10.39 0.69
CA GLN A 424 28.87 -10.67 1.90
C GLN A 424 28.74 -9.45 2.81
N ASP A 425 29.80 -8.65 2.97
CA ASP A 425 29.73 -7.42 3.75
C ASP A 425 28.78 -6.39 3.12
N ALA A 426 28.70 -6.35 1.79
CA ALA A 426 27.71 -5.54 1.07
C ALA A 426 26.28 -6.08 1.22
N ALA A 427 26.09 -7.40 1.10
CA ALA A 427 24.79 -8.04 1.33
C ALA A 427 24.28 -7.86 2.76
N GLN A 428 25.18 -7.71 3.75
CA GLN A 428 24.84 -7.42 5.15
C GLN A 428 24.70 -5.92 5.46
N GLY A 429 24.82 -5.04 4.46
CA GLY A 429 24.67 -3.59 4.63
C GLY A 429 25.82 -2.91 5.40
N LYS A 430 26.97 -3.57 5.56
CA LYS A 430 28.14 -2.97 6.25
C LYS A 430 28.92 -2.00 5.37
N ILE A 431 28.76 -2.11 4.05
CA ILE A 431 29.46 -1.30 3.05
C ILE A 431 28.39 -0.71 2.12
N GLY A 432 28.41 0.60 1.93
CA GLY A 432 27.60 1.26 0.90
C GLY A 432 28.21 1.08 -0.49
N PHE A 433 27.37 0.89 -1.50
CA PHE A 433 27.78 0.65 -2.88
C PHE A 433 26.78 1.22 -3.87
N THR A 434 27.16 1.31 -5.14
CA THR A 434 26.30 1.86 -6.19
C THR A 434 25.95 0.77 -7.19
N ILE A 435 24.66 0.48 -7.35
CA ILE A 435 24.16 -0.43 -8.38
C ILE A 435 23.85 0.37 -9.64
N VAL A 436 24.45 -0.04 -10.75
CA VAL A 436 24.14 0.50 -12.08
C VAL A 436 23.54 -0.61 -12.93
N MET A 437 22.26 -0.51 -13.24
CA MET A 437 21.55 -1.39 -14.16
C MET A 437 21.37 -0.70 -15.50
N GLU A 438 21.76 -1.36 -16.58
CA GLU A 438 21.58 -0.87 -17.95
C GLU A 438 20.83 -1.92 -18.75
N ASP A 439 19.59 -1.60 -19.14
CA ASP A 439 18.72 -2.49 -19.88
C ASP A 439 18.27 -1.85 -21.20
N PRO A 440 18.75 -2.36 -22.36
CA PRO A 440 18.32 -1.90 -23.67
C PRO A 440 16.81 -2.02 -23.94
N LEU A 441 16.11 -2.96 -23.30
CA LEU A 441 14.66 -3.14 -23.47
C LEU A 441 13.82 -2.41 -22.42
N ALA A 442 14.48 -1.76 -21.45
CA ALA A 442 13.83 -1.14 -20.29
C ALA A 442 12.82 -2.09 -19.61
N SER A 443 13.24 -3.35 -19.47
CA SER A 443 12.49 -4.46 -18.89
C SER A 443 12.95 -4.81 -17.47
N SER A 444 13.76 -3.93 -16.87
CA SER A 444 14.29 -4.06 -15.51
C SER A 444 13.77 -2.95 -14.62
N TYR A 445 13.70 -3.24 -13.33
CA TYR A 445 13.09 -2.37 -12.33
C TYR A 445 13.84 -2.45 -11.00
N ILE A 446 13.93 -1.32 -10.31
CA ILE A 446 14.31 -1.22 -8.91
C ILE A 446 13.22 -0.41 -8.22
N GLN A 447 12.77 -0.87 -7.06
CA GLN A 447 11.72 -0.23 -6.29
C GLN A 447 12.14 1.17 -5.81
N ASN A 448 11.30 2.14 -6.14
CA ASN A 448 11.32 3.46 -5.52
C ASN A 448 10.47 3.43 -4.25
N VAL A 449 11.11 3.42 -3.09
CA VAL A 449 10.42 3.44 -1.78
C VAL A 449 9.75 4.77 -1.47
N TYR A 450 10.14 5.85 -2.16
CA TYR A 450 9.58 7.19 -2.02
C TYR A 450 8.45 7.49 -3.02
N ALA A 451 8.08 6.52 -3.87
CA ALA A 451 7.04 6.73 -4.87
C ALA A 451 5.74 7.27 -4.22
N PRO A 452 5.07 8.27 -4.82
CA PRO A 452 5.30 8.83 -6.17
C PRO A 452 6.42 9.88 -6.25
N ASP A 453 7.02 10.28 -5.13
CA ASP A 453 8.13 11.23 -5.12
C ASP A 453 9.42 10.61 -5.68
N ASN A 454 10.31 11.45 -6.19
CA ASN A 454 11.60 10.99 -6.70
C ASN A 454 12.52 10.58 -5.54
N ASP A 455 13.13 9.41 -5.66
CA ASP A 455 14.16 8.97 -4.73
C ASP A 455 15.44 9.81 -4.88
N PRO A 456 15.96 10.44 -3.82
CA PRO A 456 17.17 11.26 -3.88
C PRO A 456 18.44 10.45 -4.22
N ASN A 457 18.45 9.14 -3.98
CA ASN A 457 19.56 8.23 -4.19
C ASN A 457 19.41 7.38 -5.46
N MET A 458 18.29 7.51 -6.19
CA MET A 458 18.05 6.80 -7.45
C MET A 458 17.99 7.77 -8.63
N ILE A 459 18.71 7.43 -9.69
CA ILE A 459 18.74 8.18 -10.94
C ILE A 459 18.29 7.26 -12.06
N ILE A 460 17.26 7.67 -12.81
CA ILE A 460 16.73 6.94 -13.97
C ILE A 460 17.01 7.78 -15.21
N GLU A 461 17.77 7.22 -16.16
CA GLU A 461 18.15 7.86 -17.43
C GLU A 461 17.70 6.97 -18.60
N ASP A 462 16.93 7.53 -19.53
CA ASP A 462 16.62 6.85 -20.78
C ASP A 462 17.72 7.14 -21.83
N PHE A 463 18.20 6.10 -22.52
CA PHE A 463 19.25 6.21 -23.53
C PHE A 463 18.81 5.66 -24.89
N GLU A 464 19.36 6.23 -25.96
CA GLU A 464 19.17 5.71 -27.31
C GLU A 464 20.03 4.47 -27.52
N ARG A 465 19.40 3.38 -27.95
CA ARG A 465 20.09 2.12 -28.24
C ARG A 465 21.04 2.30 -29.41
N THR A 466 22.22 1.71 -29.29
CA THR A 466 23.19 1.65 -30.38
C THR A 466 22.68 0.72 -31.49
N HIS A 467 23.16 0.92 -32.72
CA HIS A 467 22.81 0.04 -33.85
C HIS A 467 23.14 -1.43 -33.57
N GLN A 468 24.26 -1.70 -32.90
CA GLN A 468 24.64 -3.06 -32.52
C GLN A 468 23.66 -3.66 -31.50
N GLN A 469 23.24 -2.90 -30.49
CA GLN A 469 22.23 -3.36 -29.54
C GLN A 469 20.90 -3.68 -30.24
N ASN A 470 20.48 -2.86 -31.21
CA ASN A 470 19.28 -3.14 -31.99
C ASN A 470 19.44 -4.39 -32.87
N GLU A 471 20.63 -4.64 -33.41
CA GLU A 471 20.93 -5.84 -34.19
C GLU A 471 20.88 -7.10 -33.31
N ASP A 472 21.55 -7.06 -32.16
CA ASP A 472 21.61 -8.17 -31.21
C ASP A 472 20.22 -8.54 -30.66
N LEU A 473 19.32 -7.55 -30.56
CA LEU A 473 17.93 -7.72 -30.14
C LEU A 473 16.98 -8.04 -31.31
N GLY A 474 17.48 -8.10 -32.55
CA GLY A 474 16.68 -8.36 -33.75
C GLY A 474 15.67 -7.25 -34.10
N LEU A 475 15.87 -6.04 -33.58
CA LEU A 475 14.97 -4.89 -33.78
C LEU A 475 15.13 -4.23 -35.15
N ASN A 476 16.33 -4.30 -35.75
CA ASN A 476 16.59 -3.70 -37.06
C ASN A 476 15.81 -4.38 -38.20
N ASP A 477 15.57 -5.69 -38.09
CA ASP A 477 14.83 -6.48 -39.07
C ASP A 477 13.32 -6.54 -38.81
N MET A 478 12.87 -5.92 -37.71
CA MET A 478 11.47 -5.94 -37.30
C MET A 478 10.63 -5.00 -38.18
N LYS A 479 9.84 -5.58 -39.08
CA LYS A 479 8.87 -4.84 -39.88
C LYS A 479 7.61 -4.57 -39.05
N VAL A 480 7.37 -3.30 -38.74
CA VAL A 480 6.22 -2.82 -37.97
C VAL A 480 5.06 -2.32 -38.87
N ASP A 481 5.08 -2.70 -40.16
CA ASP A 481 4.05 -2.34 -41.16
C ASP A 481 2.82 -3.24 -41.13
#